data_AF-D6GT39-F1
#
_entry.id   AF-D6GT39-F1
#
_cell.length_a   1.000
_cell.length_b   1.000
_cell.length_c   1.000
_cell.angle_alpha   90.00
_cell.angle_beta   90.00
_cell.angle_gamma   90.00
#
_symmetry.space_group_name_H-M   'P 1'
#
loop_
_entity.id
_entity.type
_entity.pdbx_description
1 polymer ?
#
loop_
_entity_poly.entity_id
_entity_poly.type
_entity_poly.pdbx_seq_one_letter_code
_entity_poly.pdbx_strand_id
1 'polypeptide(L)'
;MKFKKGLLVSLLVGSMVLGLTACGEQKPTEPTDEPATQTEEPAADNTDVAAPGEDAGFAEFPIGDDQEVGPLAIAGVYFQPVDMEPAGNSLSKEEADCHIEADISATKEGTTLGYGAGDFVPWLSVKAYIQKQGSDKVQEVAFMPMNASDGPHYGANIKFEEGLGKYSVKFEVKAPGNDYLLHVDKETGVTGRFWTEPIVVEWPEFEWTGPQW
;
A
#
# COMPACT_ATOMS: atom_id res chain seq x y z
N MET A 1 -47.47 -35.26 -15.84
CA MET A 1 -46.70 -36.53 -15.75
C MET A 1 -45.28 -36.17 -15.37
N LYS A 2 -44.94 -36.32 -14.08
CA LYS A 2 -44.09 -37.39 -13.47
C LYS A 2 -42.58 -37.13 -13.69
N PHE A 3 -41.86 -36.54 -12.72
CA PHE A 3 -41.19 -37.15 -11.52
C PHE A 3 -39.80 -37.72 -11.89
N LYS A 4 -38.65 -37.42 -11.25
CA LYS A 4 -38.21 -37.55 -9.82
C LYS A 4 -36.80 -36.89 -9.68
N LYS A 5 -36.43 -36.12 -8.63
CA LYS A 5 -35.78 -36.52 -7.34
C LYS A 5 -34.68 -37.60 -7.52
N GLY A 6 -33.41 -37.49 -7.15
CA GLY A 6 -32.74 -36.86 -5.99
C GLY A 6 -32.06 -37.96 -5.14
N LEU A 7 -30.82 -37.69 -4.67
CA LEU A 7 -30.34 -37.92 -3.28
C LEU A 7 -29.50 -39.18 -2.85
N LEU A 8 -28.46 -38.89 -2.01
CA LEU A 8 -27.77 -39.63 -0.91
C LEU A 8 -26.81 -40.81 -1.27
N VAL A 9 -25.50 -40.83 -0.93
CA VAL A 9 -24.73 -40.96 0.37
C VAL A 9 -24.15 -42.38 0.55
N SER A 10 -22.85 -42.48 0.92
CA SER A 10 -22.39 -43.13 2.16
C SER A 10 -20.86 -43.21 2.28
N LEU A 11 -20.36 -42.81 3.45
CA LEU A 11 -19.06 -43.15 4.03
C LEU A 11 -18.87 -44.66 4.15
N LEU A 12 -17.61 -45.11 4.13
CA LEU A 12 -17.13 -46.22 4.97
C LEU A 12 -15.61 -46.12 5.23
N VAL A 13 -15.28 -46.05 6.52
CA VAL A 13 -13.95 -46.19 7.14
C VAL A 13 -13.77 -47.67 7.52
N GLY A 14 -12.54 -48.21 7.45
CA GLY A 14 -12.26 -49.58 7.92
C GLY A 14 -10.76 -49.91 8.03
N SER A 15 -10.30 -50.09 9.27
CA SER A 15 -8.94 -50.24 9.80
C SER A 15 -8.16 -51.54 9.46
N MET A 16 -6.82 -51.40 9.40
CA MET A 16 -5.76 -52.08 10.20
C MET A 16 -5.68 -53.62 10.27
N VAL A 17 -4.51 -54.21 9.92
CA VAL A 17 -3.86 -55.34 10.65
C VAL A 17 -2.33 -55.35 10.40
N LEU A 18 -1.57 -55.60 11.49
CA LEU A 18 -0.11 -55.76 11.60
C LEU A 18 0.43 -57.14 11.13
N GLY A 19 1.74 -57.22 10.87
CA GLY A 19 2.52 -58.46 10.84
C GLY A 19 4.03 -58.23 11.02
N LEU A 20 4.62 -58.84 12.06
CA LEU A 20 6.00 -58.73 12.57
C LEU A 20 6.92 -59.87 12.08
N THR A 21 8.23 -59.74 12.38
CA THR A 21 9.23 -60.81 12.73
C THR A 21 10.25 -61.15 11.61
N ALA A 22 11.53 -60.70 11.67
CA ALA A 22 12.75 -61.25 12.36
C ALA A 22 13.69 -61.97 11.34
N CYS A 23 15.02 -62.18 11.46
CA CYS A 23 16.08 -62.05 12.48
C CYS A 23 17.48 -62.26 11.82
N GLY A 24 18.58 -61.77 12.43
CA GLY A 24 19.98 -62.28 12.36
C GLY A 24 20.92 -61.68 11.27
N GLU A 25 22.22 -61.38 11.44
CA GLU A 25 23.28 -61.79 12.40
C GLU A 25 24.60 -60.95 12.21
N GLN A 26 25.26 -60.57 13.32
CA GLN A 26 26.71 -60.30 13.64
C GLN A 26 27.67 -59.22 13.01
N LYS A 27 27.97 -58.19 13.84
CA LYS A 27 29.23 -57.47 14.29
C LYS A 27 30.63 -57.65 13.60
N PRO A 28 31.68 -56.81 13.91
CA PRO A 28 31.76 -55.42 14.43
C PRO A 28 32.86 -54.53 13.75
N THR A 29 32.81 -53.19 13.91
CA THR A 29 33.97 -52.31 14.24
C THR A 29 33.54 -50.83 14.28
N GLU A 30 33.77 -50.16 15.41
CA GLU A 30 33.75 -48.69 15.56
C GLU A 30 35.03 -48.09 14.94
N PRO A 31 34.97 -46.84 14.44
CA PRO A 31 35.35 -45.73 15.31
C PRO A 31 34.36 -44.56 15.29
N THR A 32 34.23 -43.98 16.48
CA THR A 32 33.66 -42.67 16.79
C THR A 32 34.39 -41.58 16.01
N ASP A 33 33.64 -40.74 15.29
CA ASP A 33 33.72 -39.27 15.36
C ASP A 33 32.59 -38.66 14.50
N GLU A 34 31.89 -37.71 15.10
CA GLU A 34 30.63 -37.11 14.68
C GLU A 34 30.68 -36.38 13.32
N PRO A 35 29.55 -36.31 12.58
CA PRO A 35 29.29 -35.15 11.75
C PRO A 35 28.04 -34.39 12.24
N ALA A 36 28.32 -33.12 12.51
CA ALA A 36 27.43 -31.97 12.66
C ALA A 36 25.98 -32.17 12.17
N THR A 37 25.06 -32.03 13.12
CA THR A 37 23.64 -31.77 12.86
C THR A 37 23.52 -30.41 12.16
N GLN A 38 23.28 -30.42 10.85
CA GLN A 38 22.75 -29.24 10.16
C GLN A 38 21.26 -29.16 10.52
N THR A 39 20.97 -28.32 11.49
CA THR A 39 19.63 -27.83 11.75
C THR A 39 19.28 -26.90 10.59
N GLU A 40 18.36 -27.33 9.71
CA GLU A 40 17.67 -26.41 8.81
C GLU A 40 16.90 -25.41 9.70
N GLU A 41 17.35 -24.16 9.72
CA GLU A 41 16.57 -23.05 10.27
C GLU A 41 15.28 -22.93 9.44
N PRO A 42 14.10 -22.79 10.07
CA PRO A 42 12.90 -22.51 9.32
C PRO A 42 13.05 -21.10 8.71
N ALA A 43 12.78 -20.99 7.41
CA ALA A 43 12.59 -19.70 6.76
C ALA A 43 11.62 -18.87 7.60
N ALA A 44 12.09 -17.73 8.09
CA ALA A 44 11.23 -16.74 8.70
C ALA A 44 10.24 -16.27 7.63
N ASP A 45 9.01 -16.75 7.76
CA ASP A 45 7.84 -16.22 7.08
C ASP A 45 7.58 -14.82 7.64
N ASN A 46 8.27 -13.81 7.12
CA ASN A 46 7.92 -12.42 7.39
C ASN A 46 6.68 -12.09 6.55
N THR A 47 5.52 -12.48 7.07
CA THR A 47 4.20 -12.09 6.56
C THR A 47 3.64 -10.84 7.24
N ASP A 48 4.49 -10.03 7.86
CA ASP A 48 4.12 -8.67 8.26
C ASP A 48 4.21 -7.76 7.03
N VAL A 49 3.07 -7.65 6.33
CA VAL A 49 2.83 -6.53 5.43
C VAL A 49 2.76 -5.30 6.34
N ALA A 50 3.79 -4.46 6.30
CA ALA A 50 3.85 -3.22 7.04
C ALA A 50 2.55 -2.42 6.81
N ALA A 51 1.96 -1.93 7.89
CA ALA A 51 0.87 -0.96 7.76
C ALA A 51 1.43 0.36 7.19
N PRO A 52 0.58 1.21 6.56
CA PRO A 52 0.99 2.54 6.14
C PRO A 52 1.65 3.29 7.31
N GLY A 53 2.93 3.65 7.18
CA GLY A 53 3.73 4.33 8.20
C GLY A 53 4.60 3.44 9.14
N GLU A 54 4.68 2.12 8.93
CA GLU A 54 5.73 1.27 9.54
C GLU A 54 7.00 1.25 8.66
N ASP A 55 8.15 0.83 9.22
CA ASP A 55 9.47 0.84 8.54
C ASP A 55 9.41 0.20 7.15
N ALA A 56 9.29 1.04 6.13
CA ALA A 56 9.11 0.67 4.73
C ALA A 56 10.36 0.00 4.13
N GLY A 57 11.48 -0.01 4.88
CA GLY A 57 12.78 -0.48 4.42
C GLY A 57 13.53 0.55 3.55
N PHE A 58 13.02 1.77 3.45
CA PHE A 58 13.64 2.91 2.76
C PHE A 58 13.40 4.22 3.53
N ALA A 59 14.19 5.25 3.22
CA ALA A 59 14.09 6.55 3.89
C ALA A 59 13.10 7.47 3.17
N GLU A 60 12.13 7.96 3.94
CA GLU A 60 11.17 8.96 3.49
C GLU A 60 11.42 10.30 4.16
N PHE A 61 11.17 11.37 3.41
CA PHE A 61 11.32 12.73 3.89
C PHE A 61 9.97 13.45 3.83
N PRO A 62 9.52 14.08 4.92
CA PRO A 62 8.24 14.77 4.92
C PRO A 62 8.29 16.03 4.05
N ILE A 63 7.20 16.30 3.33
CA ILE A 63 6.96 17.59 2.68
C ILE A 63 6.61 18.64 3.76
N GLY A 64 5.90 18.23 4.80
CA GLY A 64 5.56 19.02 5.98
C GLY A 64 4.67 18.21 6.92
N ASP A 65 4.01 18.89 7.87
CA ASP A 65 3.10 18.23 8.82
C ASP A 65 1.88 17.61 8.12
N ASP A 66 1.43 16.46 8.62
CA ASP A 66 0.21 15.79 8.16
C ASP A 66 -1.03 16.68 8.37
N GLN A 67 -1.99 16.57 7.46
CA GLN A 67 -3.19 17.40 7.49
C GLN A 67 -4.45 16.51 7.51
N GLU A 68 -5.28 16.67 8.54
CA GLU A 68 -6.62 16.09 8.59
C GLU A 68 -7.66 17.11 8.10
N VAL A 69 -8.35 16.78 7.01
CA VAL A 69 -9.38 17.63 6.41
C VAL A 69 -10.62 16.81 6.10
N GLY A 70 -11.64 16.94 6.95
CA GLY A 70 -12.90 16.21 6.84
C GLY A 70 -12.66 14.69 6.91
N PRO A 71 -13.09 13.91 5.89
CA PRO A 71 -12.98 12.46 5.93
C PRO A 71 -11.56 11.91 5.69
N LEU A 72 -10.57 12.76 5.38
CA LEU A 72 -9.22 12.34 4.98
C LEU A 72 -8.12 12.85 5.92
N ALA A 73 -7.20 11.98 6.29
CA ALA A 73 -5.89 12.32 6.79
C ALA A 73 -4.90 12.17 5.63
N ILE A 74 -4.12 13.22 5.37
CA ILE A 74 -3.24 13.30 4.20
C ILE A 74 -1.83 13.64 4.68
N ALA A 75 -0.91 12.72 4.43
CA ALA A 75 0.53 12.94 4.57
C ALA A 75 1.15 13.14 3.18
N GLY A 76 2.21 13.93 3.11
CA GLY A 76 2.99 14.12 1.89
C GLY A 76 4.45 13.81 2.16
N VAL A 77 5.01 12.84 1.44
CA VAL A 77 6.41 12.42 1.58
C VAL A 77 7.12 12.47 0.23
N TYR A 78 8.44 12.52 0.26
CA TYR A 78 9.28 12.40 -0.93
C TYR A 78 10.54 11.57 -0.63
N PHE A 79 11.08 10.94 -1.67
CA PHE A 79 12.31 10.15 -1.59
C PHE A 79 12.89 9.91 -3.00
N GLN A 80 13.88 9.02 -3.15
CA GLN A 80 14.50 8.74 -4.44
C GLN A 80 13.50 8.36 -5.52
N PRO A 81 13.70 8.78 -6.79
CA PRO A 81 12.86 8.32 -7.88
C PRO A 81 12.83 6.79 -7.98
N VAL A 82 11.68 6.25 -8.38
CA VAL A 82 11.45 4.80 -8.44
C VAL A 82 11.16 4.33 -9.86
N ASP A 83 11.42 3.05 -10.09
CA ASP A 83 10.97 2.35 -11.28
C ASP A 83 9.52 1.91 -11.05
N MET A 84 8.62 2.21 -11.99
CA MET A 84 7.19 1.88 -11.88
C MET A 84 6.72 1.05 -13.07
N GLU A 85 5.85 0.08 -12.78
CA GLU A 85 5.18 -0.72 -13.79
C GLU A 85 3.65 -0.62 -13.66
N PRO A 86 2.90 -0.37 -14.75
CA PRO A 86 3.39 -0.11 -16.11
C PRO A 86 4.05 1.27 -16.25
N ALA A 87 5.16 1.32 -16.99
CA ALA A 87 5.87 2.57 -17.27
C ALA A 87 5.06 3.49 -18.20
N GLY A 88 5.38 4.79 -18.18
CA GLY A 88 4.86 5.79 -19.12
C GLY A 88 3.72 6.68 -18.60
N ASN A 89 3.20 6.40 -17.41
CA ASN A 89 2.20 7.25 -16.74
C ASN A 89 2.83 8.30 -15.80
N SER A 90 4.15 8.28 -15.64
CA SER A 90 4.95 9.19 -14.82
C SER A 90 6.34 9.33 -15.45
N LEU A 91 7.13 10.34 -15.04
CA LEU A 91 8.54 10.47 -15.45
C LEU A 91 9.33 9.20 -15.12
N SER A 92 10.32 8.87 -15.95
CA SER A 92 11.24 7.78 -15.62
C SER A 92 12.09 8.15 -14.40
N LYS A 93 12.66 7.13 -13.77
CA LYS A 93 13.58 7.29 -12.64
C LYS A 93 14.76 8.19 -12.96
N GLU A 94 15.30 8.12 -14.18
CA GLU A 94 16.47 8.88 -14.63
C GLU A 94 16.15 10.35 -14.95
N GLU A 95 14.89 10.65 -15.26
CA GLU A 95 14.46 12.00 -15.65
C GLU A 95 13.95 12.82 -14.47
N ALA A 96 13.60 12.15 -13.37
CA ALA A 96 13.00 12.72 -12.17
C ALA A 96 14.02 13.13 -11.12
N ASP A 97 13.64 14.14 -10.32
CA ASP A 97 14.40 14.61 -9.17
C ASP A 97 14.04 13.82 -7.91
N CYS A 98 12.77 13.42 -7.73
CA CYS A 98 12.30 12.59 -6.62
C CYS A 98 11.03 11.81 -7.00
N HIS A 99 10.63 10.89 -6.14
CA HIS A 99 9.25 10.41 -6.05
C HIS A 99 8.53 11.23 -4.96
N ILE A 100 7.29 11.65 -5.22
CA ILE A 100 6.41 12.22 -4.19
C ILE A 100 5.19 11.33 -4.05
N GLU A 101 4.80 11.10 -2.80
CA GLU A 101 3.59 10.37 -2.43
C GLU A 101 2.63 11.24 -1.63
N ALA A 102 1.35 10.92 -1.77
CA ALA A 102 0.26 11.36 -0.94
C ALA A 102 -0.37 10.12 -0.29
N ASP A 103 -0.12 9.96 1.00
CA ASP A 103 -0.71 8.90 1.81
C ASP A 103 -2.03 9.37 2.35
N ILE A 104 -3.11 8.74 1.90
CA ILE A 104 -4.47 9.19 2.17
C ILE A 104 -5.23 8.09 2.90
N SER A 105 -5.49 8.32 4.18
CA SER A 105 -6.26 7.42 5.03
C SER A 105 -7.56 8.04 5.52
N ALA A 106 -8.52 7.19 5.90
CA ALA A 106 -9.80 7.64 6.41
C ALA A 106 -9.69 8.12 7.86
N THR A 107 -10.14 9.33 8.13
CA THR A 107 -10.28 9.83 9.50
C THR A 107 -11.46 9.16 10.21
N LYS A 108 -11.68 9.56 11.46
CA LYS A 108 -12.94 9.26 12.16
C LYS A 108 -14.19 9.76 11.42
N GLU A 109 -14.11 10.87 10.69
CA GLU A 109 -15.23 11.31 9.85
C GLU A 109 -15.38 10.44 8.59
N GLY A 110 -14.26 9.95 8.05
CA GLY A 110 -14.22 9.00 6.94
C GLY A 110 -15.02 7.72 7.22
N THR A 111 -15.15 7.29 8.48
CA THR A 111 -15.98 6.13 8.82
C THR A 111 -17.47 6.32 8.53
N THR A 112 -17.94 7.57 8.40
CA THR A 112 -19.32 7.85 7.99
C THR A 112 -19.58 7.48 6.53
N LEU A 113 -18.53 7.31 5.71
CA LEU A 113 -18.57 6.82 4.33
C LEU A 113 -18.42 5.29 4.24
N GLY A 114 -18.21 4.60 5.37
CA GLY A 114 -18.08 3.14 5.42
C GLY A 114 -16.64 2.62 5.38
N TYR A 115 -15.63 3.48 5.31
CA TYR A 115 -14.22 3.09 5.48
C TYR A 115 -13.92 2.73 6.95
N GLY A 116 -12.93 1.86 7.18
CA GLY A 116 -12.31 1.75 8.51
C GLY A 116 -11.44 2.96 8.79
N ALA A 117 -11.38 3.41 10.06
CA ALA A 117 -10.49 4.51 10.43
C ALA A 117 -9.02 4.07 10.28
N GLY A 118 -8.22 4.88 9.59
CA GLY A 118 -6.84 4.57 9.23
C GLY A 118 -6.68 3.76 7.95
N ASP A 119 -7.76 3.25 7.36
CA ASP A 119 -7.68 2.51 6.09
C ASP A 119 -7.35 3.48 4.95
N PHE A 120 -6.54 3.02 4.00
CA PHE A 120 -6.32 3.71 2.72
C PHE A 120 -7.66 4.00 2.02
N VAL A 121 -7.80 5.21 1.47
CA VAL A 121 -9.00 5.63 0.73
C VAL A 121 -8.74 5.55 -0.78
N PRO A 122 -9.24 4.50 -1.46
CA PRO A 122 -9.01 4.29 -2.89
C PRO A 122 -9.92 5.13 -3.79
N TRP A 123 -9.68 5.06 -5.10
CA TRP A 123 -10.49 5.66 -6.18
C TRP A 123 -10.56 7.19 -6.19
N LEU A 124 -9.76 7.87 -5.39
CA LEU A 124 -9.58 9.31 -5.45
C LEU A 124 -8.84 9.72 -6.73
N SER A 125 -9.09 10.94 -7.19
CA SER A 125 -8.25 11.61 -8.18
C SER A 125 -7.43 12.68 -7.46
N VAL A 126 -6.11 12.50 -7.48
CA VAL A 126 -5.15 13.34 -6.75
C VAL A 126 -4.28 14.10 -7.73
N LYS A 127 -4.11 15.40 -7.52
CA LYS A 127 -3.17 16.25 -8.25
C LYS A 127 -2.30 17.02 -7.29
N ALA A 128 -1.02 17.15 -7.62
CA ALA A 128 -0.12 18.08 -6.98
C ALA A 128 0.07 19.34 -7.83
N TYR A 129 0.14 20.48 -7.14
CA TYR A 129 0.49 21.78 -7.71
C TYR A 129 1.74 22.26 -6.99
N ILE A 130 2.81 22.46 -7.75
CA ILE A 130 4.13 22.82 -7.24
C ILE A 130 4.49 24.18 -7.82
N GLN A 131 4.68 25.18 -6.96
CA GLN A 131 4.97 26.55 -7.38
C GLN A 131 6.15 27.10 -6.58
N LYS A 132 7.21 27.54 -7.28
CA LYS A 132 8.37 28.14 -6.61
C LYS A 132 7.98 29.49 -6.02
N GLN A 133 8.46 29.79 -4.81
CA GLN A 133 8.24 31.11 -4.21
C GLN A 133 8.80 32.22 -5.10
N GLY A 134 7.95 33.22 -5.39
CA GLY A 134 8.29 34.32 -6.28
C GLY A 134 8.18 34.01 -7.78
N SER A 135 7.77 32.80 -8.17
CA SER A 135 7.44 32.45 -9.56
C SER A 135 5.93 32.46 -9.79
N ASP A 136 5.50 32.88 -10.97
CA ASP A 136 4.10 32.77 -11.42
C ASP A 136 3.81 31.40 -12.08
N LYS A 137 4.84 30.56 -12.23
CA LYS A 137 4.71 29.25 -12.87
C LYS A 137 4.21 28.21 -11.87
N VAL A 138 3.10 27.55 -12.21
CA VAL A 138 2.56 26.42 -11.47
C VAL A 138 2.77 25.15 -12.28
N GLN A 139 3.52 24.21 -11.72
CA GLN A 139 3.65 22.86 -12.24
C GLN A 139 2.50 22.01 -11.71
N GLU A 140 1.69 21.45 -12.62
CA GLU A 140 0.60 20.52 -12.27
C GLU A 140 1.05 19.09 -12.57
N VAL A 141 0.93 18.20 -11.58
CA VAL A 141 1.27 16.78 -11.68
C VAL A 141 0.06 15.95 -11.27
N ALA A 142 -0.38 15.04 -12.13
CA ALA A 142 -1.38 14.05 -11.77
C ALA A 142 -0.71 12.87 -11.04
N PHE A 143 -1.22 12.51 -9.87
CA PHE A 143 -0.75 11.33 -9.16
C PHE A 143 -1.53 10.10 -9.62
N MET A 144 -0.86 8.96 -9.60
CA MET A 144 -1.43 7.67 -9.93
C MET A 144 -1.54 6.82 -8.66
N PRO A 145 -2.62 6.04 -8.48
CA PRO A 145 -2.66 5.03 -7.42
C PRO A 145 -1.66 3.92 -7.75
N MET A 146 -0.85 3.52 -6.78
CA MET A 146 0.11 2.42 -6.92
C MET A 146 0.43 1.82 -5.56
N ASN A 147 1.24 0.76 -5.56
CA ASN A 147 1.74 0.13 -4.33
C ASN A 147 3.26 0.22 -4.29
N ALA A 148 3.79 0.46 -3.09
CA ALA A 148 5.15 0.15 -2.70
C ALA A 148 5.16 -1.03 -1.68
N SER A 149 6.31 -1.30 -1.05
CA SER A 149 6.45 -2.40 -0.09
C SER A 149 5.69 -2.17 1.22
N ASP A 150 5.39 -0.93 1.53
CA ASP A 150 4.70 -0.42 2.72
C ASP A 150 3.21 -0.13 2.49
N GLY A 151 2.72 -0.30 1.27
CA GLY A 151 1.29 -0.31 0.97
C GLY A 151 0.87 0.55 -0.23
N PRO A 152 -0.44 0.79 -0.37
CA PRO A 152 -1.00 1.61 -1.42
C PRO A 152 -0.93 3.11 -1.10
N HIS A 153 -0.57 3.91 -2.10
CA HIS A 153 -0.54 5.38 -2.03
C HIS A 153 -0.92 6.00 -3.38
N TYR A 154 -0.96 7.34 -3.42
CA TYR A 154 -1.01 8.11 -4.68
C TYR A 154 0.33 8.80 -4.90
N GLY A 155 1.00 8.54 -6.01
CA GLY A 155 2.35 9.08 -6.22
C GLY A 155 2.68 9.44 -7.66
N ALA A 156 3.83 10.11 -7.81
CA ALA A 156 4.45 10.37 -9.09
C ALA A 156 5.96 10.61 -8.92
N ASN A 157 6.75 10.15 -9.90
CA ASN A 157 8.08 10.69 -10.11
C ASN A 157 7.96 12.12 -10.65
N ILE A 158 8.62 13.07 -10.01
CA ILE A 158 8.54 14.48 -10.36
C ILE A 158 9.92 15.08 -10.63
N LYS A 159 9.92 16.18 -11.37
CA LYS A 159 11.07 17.06 -11.54
C LYS A 159 10.68 18.46 -11.08
N PHE A 160 11.50 19.10 -10.26
CA PHE A 160 11.30 20.51 -9.89
C PHE A 160 11.76 21.39 -11.05
N GLU A 161 10.80 21.81 -11.89
CA GLU A 161 11.10 22.48 -13.17
C GLU A 161 11.88 23.80 -13.03
N GLU A 162 11.86 24.41 -11.84
CA GLU A 162 12.57 25.64 -11.53
C GLU A 162 13.77 25.44 -10.56
N GLY A 163 14.21 24.18 -10.40
CA GLY A 163 15.42 23.80 -9.66
C GLY A 163 15.29 23.88 -8.14
N LEU A 164 16.42 24.11 -7.46
CA LEU A 164 16.46 24.20 -6.00
C LEU A 164 15.72 25.44 -5.49
N GLY A 165 15.09 25.33 -4.32
CA GLY A 165 14.49 26.46 -3.61
C GLY A 165 13.24 26.10 -2.82
N LYS A 166 12.55 27.13 -2.35
CA LYS A 166 11.28 27.00 -1.64
C LYS A 166 10.09 26.97 -2.59
N TYR A 167 9.14 26.11 -2.29
CA TYR A 167 7.94 25.85 -3.06
C TYR A 167 6.71 25.85 -2.15
N SER A 168 5.59 26.32 -2.68
CA SER A 168 4.29 25.83 -2.24
C SER A 168 4.02 24.50 -2.93
N VAL A 169 3.70 23.48 -2.14
CA VAL A 169 3.23 22.17 -2.61
C VAL A 169 1.80 22.00 -2.13
N LYS A 170 0.87 21.83 -3.06
CA LYS A 170 -0.56 21.70 -2.77
C LYS A 170 -1.12 20.43 -3.40
N PHE A 171 -1.83 19.62 -2.61
CA PHE A 171 -2.60 18.50 -3.14
C PHE A 171 -4.08 18.86 -3.27
N GLU A 172 -4.66 18.54 -4.41
CA GLU A 172 -6.09 18.60 -4.68
C GLU A 172 -6.63 17.18 -4.81
N VAL A 173 -7.56 16.81 -3.92
CA VAL A 173 -8.09 15.45 -3.77
C VAL A 173 -9.58 15.43 -4.08
N LYS A 174 -9.93 14.81 -5.21
CA LYS A 174 -11.31 14.66 -5.68
C LYS A 174 -11.87 13.31 -5.25
N ALA A 175 -13.14 13.33 -4.88
CA ALA A 175 -13.91 12.13 -4.66
C ALA A 175 -13.99 11.27 -5.94
N PRO A 176 -14.29 9.97 -5.83
CA PRO A 176 -14.32 9.05 -6.97
C PRO A 176 -15.37 9.34 -8.06
N GLY A 177 -16.29 10.27 -7.82
CA GLY A 177 -17.38 10.56 -8.76
C GLY A 177 -18.25 9.32 -9.03
N ASN A 178 -18.41 8.95 -10.31
CA ASN A 178 -19.26 7.83 -10.71
C ASN A 178 -18.53 6.47 -10.69
N ASP A 179 -17.23 6.45 -10.38
CA ASP A 179 -16.42 5.24 -10.41
C ASP A 179 -16.49 4.46 -9.08
N TYR A 180 -17.19 4.99 -8.08
CA TYR A 180 -17.41 4.36 -6.78
C TYR A 180 -18.85 4.59 -6.29
N LEU A 181 -19.41 3.61 -5.57
CA LEU A 181 -20.79 3.64 -5.09
C LEU A 181 -20.84 3.50 -3.57
N LEU A 182 -21.77 4.23 -2.95
CA LEU A 182 -22.14 4.06 -1.55
C LEU A 182 -23.49 3.35 -1.46
N HIS A 183 -23.62 2.40 -0.53
CA HIS A 183 -24.94 1.93 -0.12
C HIS A 183 -25.67 3.07 0.60
N VAL A 184 -26.95 3.29 0.26
CA VAL A 184 -27.74 4.42 0.81
C VAL A 184 -29.11 4.00 1.34
N ASP A 185 -29.43 2.71 1.29
CA ASP A 185 -30.64 2.16 1.92
C ASP A 185 -30.52 2.15 3.45
N LYS A 186 -31.66 2.00 4.13
CA LYS A 186 -31.71 2.08 5.59
C LYS A 186 -31.01 0.91 6.30
N GLU A 187 -30.96 -0.27 5.67
CA GLU A 187 -30.48 -1.50 6.33
C GLU A 187 -28.97 -1.62 6.25
N THR A 188 -28.37 -1.22 5.12
CA THR A 188 -26.95 -1.42 4.84
C THR A 188 -26.20 -0.13 4.47
N GLY A 189 -26.91 0.99 4.36
CA GLY A 189 -26.35 2.23 3.86
C GLY A 189 -25.53 3.01 4.86
N VAL A 190 -24.61 3.80 4.31
CA VAL A 190 -23.77 4.73 5.06
C VAL A 190 -24.45 6.10 5.17
N THR A 191 -24.08 6.88 6.19
CA THR A 191 -24.71 8.16 6.50
C THR A 191 -24.02 9.35 5.84
N GLY A 192 -22.71 9.26 5.58
CA GLY A 192 -21.91 10.26 4.90
C GLY A 192 -22.13 10.27 3.39
N ARG A 193 -21.68 11.34 2.73
CA ARG A 193 -21.63 11.47 1.27
C ARG A 193 -20.29 12.04 0.87
N PHE A 194 -19.80 11.63 -0.29
CA PHE A 194 -18.58 12.19 -0.85
C PHE A 194 -18.70 13.72 -1.01
N TRP A 195 -17.56 14.38 -0.88
CA TRP A 195 -17.44 15.81 -1.11
C TRP A 195 -17.65 16.15 -2.59
N THR A 196 -18.20 17.34 -2.85
CA THR A 196 -18.44 17.85 -4.21
C THR A 196 -17.34 18.79 -4.68
N GLU A 197 -16.71 19.53 -3.75
CA GLU A 197 -15.56 20.38 -4.01
C GLU A 197 -14.29 19.68 -3.54
N PRO A 198 -13.18 19.70 -4.30
CA PRO A 198 -11.97 19.00 -3.93
C PRO A 198 -11.47 19.37 -2.53
N ILE A 199 -11.00 18.38 -1.78
CA ILE A 199 -10.28 18.60 -0.54
C ILE A 199 -8.88 19.09 -0.91
N VAL A 200 -8.40 20.13 -0.23
CA VAL A 200 -7.11 20.75 -0.51
C VAL A 200 -6.27 20.78 0.76
N VAL A 201 -5.02 20.32 0.63
CA VAL A 201 -3.96 20.49 1.63
C VAL A 201 -2.78 21.19 0.99
N GLU A 202 -2.09 22.04 1.73
CA GLU A 202 -1.00 22.86 1.20
C GLU A 202 0.13 23.03 2.22
N TRP A 203 1.37 22.90 1.73
CA TRP A 203 2.61 23.19 2.44
C TRP A 203 3.33 24.35 1.72
N PRO A 204 3.20 25.59 2.20
CA PRO A 204 3.64 26.78 1.46
C PRO A 204 5.17 27.02 1.48
N GLU A 205 5.89 26.30 2.35
CA GLU A 205 7.30 26.54 2.67
C GLU A 205 8.17 25.29 2.48
N PHE A 206 7.71 24.31 1.70
CA PHE A 206 8.53 23.13 1.38
C PHE A 206 9.82 23.56 0.68
N GLU A 207 10.97 23.04 1.11
CA GLU A 207 12.27 23.41 0.54
C GLU A 207 12.93 22.21 -0.16
N TRP A 208 13.01 22.30 -1.49
CA TRP A 208 13.80 21.36 -2.29
C TRP A 208 15.26 21.79 -2.30
N THR A 209 16.09 21.06 -1.55
CA THR A 209 17.54 21.29 -1.43
C THR A 209 18.39 20.33 -2.27
N GLY A 210 17.76 19.42 -3.01
CA GLY A 210 18.40 18.39 -3.82
C GLY A 210 18.24 16.99 -3.21
N PRO A 211 18.77 15.95 -3.89
CA PRO A 211 18.71 14.57 -3.43
C PRO A 211 19.26 14.37 -2.02
N GLN A 212 18.58 13.56 -1.21
CA GLN A 212 18.97 13.23 0.18
C GLN A 212 19.38 11.75 0.33
N TRP A 213 19.72 11.10 -0.77
CA TRP A 213 20.06 9.68 -0.90
C TRP A 213 21.34 9.48 -1.72
#